data_AF-A0A521MSQ0-F1
#
_entry.id   AF-A0A521MSQ0-F1
#
_cell.length_a   1.000
_cell.length_b   1.000
_cell.length_c   1.000
_cell.angle_alpha   90.00
_cell.angle_beta   90.00
_cell.angle_gamma   90.00
#
_symmetry.space_group_name_H-M   'P 1'
#
loop_
_entity.id
_entity.type
_entity.pdbx_description
1 polymer ?
#
loop_
_entity_poly.entity_id
_entity_poly.type
_entity_poly.pdbx_seq_one_letter_code
_entity_poly.pdbx_strand_id
1 'polypeptide(L)'
;MTRGRTAGALICAFSAAALLSGCSQVAALAPVGGNGVAEVRYGAIDVLLGDGVEILEAPACVASGDAVTCEGTTAAGETIAVVSSTRADAQLEVKVATRVLYSGSLQTVLDEAARS
;
A
#
# COMPACT_ATOMS: atom_id res chain seq x y z
N MET A 1 -5.26 -20.99 -72.41
CA MET A 1 -4.44 -19.76 -72.36
C MET A 1 -4.99 -18.85 -71.27
N THR A 2 -4.11 -18.49 -70.32
CA THR A 2 -4.07 -17.24 -69.53
C THR A 2 -5.25 -16.80 -68.63
N ARG A 3 -5.09 -17.10 -67.33
CA ARG A 3 -5.11 -16.21 -66.14
C ARG A 3 -6.24 -15.18 -65.96
N GLY A 4 -6.84 -15.16 -64.76
CA GLY A 4 -7.35 -13.88 -64.23
C GLY A 4 -8.19 -13.89 -62.95
N ARG A 5 -7.59 -14.28 -61.81
CA ARG A 5 -7.73 -13.63 -60.48
C ARG A 5 -9.10 -13.63 -59.78
N THR A 6 -9.25 -14.62 -58.89
CA THR A 6 -9.64 -14.47 -57.47
C THR A 6 -10.10 -13.08 -57.03
N ALA A 7 -11.41 -12.91 -56.82
CA ALA A 7 -11.99 -11.77 -56.12
C ALA A 7 -13.00 -12.27 -55.10
N GLY A 8 -12.78 -11.92 -53.83
CA GLY A 8 -13.81 -12.02 -52.79
C GLY A 8 -13.60 -13.13 -51.77
N ALA A 9 -12.58 -13.02 -50.91
CA ALA A 9 -12.59 -13.65 -49.58
C ALA A 9 -11.44 -13.15 -48.71
N LEU A 10 -11.23 -11.83 -48.59
CA LEU A 10 -10.15 -11.30 -47.74
C LEU A 10 -10.55 -10.00 -47.03
N ILE A 11 -11.74 -9.94 -46.44
CA ILE A 11 -12.08 -8.84 -45.51
C ILE A 11 -13.01 -9.42 -44.45
N CYS A 12 -12.46 -9.92 -43.34
CA CYS A 12 -13.17 -10.02 -42.04
C CYS A 12 -12.29 -10.59 -40.90
N ALA A 13 -11.10 -11.14 -41.18
CA ALA A 13 -10.31 -11.80 -40.14
C ALA A 13 -9.33 -10.90 -39.36
N PHE A 14 -9.29 -9.58 -39.62
CA PHE A 14 -8.30 -8.69 -39.00
C PHE A 14 -8.81 -7.91 -37.78
N SER A 15 -10.04 -8.16 -37.32
CA SER A 15 -10.65 -7.37 -36.23
C SER A 15 -10.52 -8.00 -34.84
N ALA A 16 -10.01 -9.22 -34.71
CA ALA A 16 -9.93 -9.91 -33.41
C ALA A 16 -8.62 -9.67 -32.63
N ALA A 17 -7.56 -9.17 -33.27
CA ALA A 17 -6.27 -8.94 -32.59
C ALA A 17 -6.20 -7.61 -31.83
N ALA A 18 -7.15 -6.68 -32.05
CA ALA A 18 -7.17 -5.37 -31.40
C ALA A 18 -7.85 -5.36 -30.02
N LEU A 19 -8.38 -6.49 -29.55
CA LEU A 19 -9.01 -6.60 -28.22
C LEU A 19 -8.07 -7.15 -27.14
N LEU A 20 -6.81 -7.47 -27.49
CA LEU A 20 -5.76 -7.88 -26.55
C LEU A 20 -4.72 -6.79 -26.29
N SER A 21 -4.89 -5.57 -26.82
CA SER A 21 -4.07 -4.43 -26.42
C SER A 21 -4.46 -3.99 -25.01
N GLY A 22 -3.86 -4.70 -24.04
CA GLY A 22 -3.41 -4.18 -22.78
C GLY A 22 -4.44 -3.40 -21.98
N CYS A 23 -4.97 -4.05 -20.95
CA CYS A 23 -5.13 -3.39 -19.66
C CYS A 23 -3.74 -2.91 -19.19
N SER A 24 -3.15 -1.88 -19.83
CA SER A 24 -1.97 -1.21 -19.30
C SER A 24 -2.39 -0.30 -18.14
N GLN A 25 -3.01 -0.89 -17.11
CA GLN A 25 -3.17 -0.25 -15.81
C GLN A 25 -1.83 -0.27 -15.02
N VAL A 26 -0.70 -0.43 -15.71
CA VAL A 26 0.64 -0.23 -15.12
C VAL A 26 0.91 1.26 -14.89
N ALA A 27 0.11 2.16 -15.48
CA ALA A 27 0.19 3.57 -15.18
C ALA A 27 -0.57 3.88 -13.87
N ALA A 28 0.20 3.85 -12.79
CA ALA A 28 -0.06 4.59 -11.56
C ALA A 28 -1.28 4.14 -10.75
N LEU A 29 -1.17 2.98 -10.12
CA LEU A 29 -1.49 2.95 -8.70
C LEU A 29 -0.59 4.02 -8.06
N ALA A 30 -1.10 5.24 -7.91
CA ALA A 30 -0.45 6.24 -7.09
C ALA A 30 -0.17 5.59 -5.73
N PRO A 31 0.97 5.88 -5.07
CA PRO A 31 1.23 5.35 -3.74
C PRO A 31 0.00 5.64 -2.89
N VAL A 32 -0.59 4.61 -2.27
CA VAL A 32 -1.68 4.80 -1.30
C VAL A 32 -1.23 5.63 -0.09
N GLY A 33 0.07 5.95 -0.02
CA GLY A 33 0.68 7.02 0.77
C GLY A 33 0.76 8.35 0.02
N GLY A 34 -0.36 9.08 -0.04
CA GLY A 34 -0.38 10.51 -0.37
C GLY A 34 -0.68 11.40 0.84
N ASN A 35 -0.80 10.78 2.03
CA ASN A 35 -1.13 11.46 3.27
C ASN A 35 -0.23 10.85 4.36
N GLY A 36 0.77 11.60 4.81
CA GLY A 36 1.75 11.12 5.79
C GLY A 36 1.11 10.59 7.08
N VAL A 37 -0.05 11.10 7.50
CA VAL A 37 -0.78 10.55 8.66
C VAL A 37 -1.34 9.16 8.38
N ALA A 38 -1.83 8.93 7.15
CA ALA A 38 -2.30 7.62 6.73
C ALA A 38 -1.15 6.64 6.60
N GLU A 39 0.00 7.05 6.04
CA GLU A 39 1.22 6.25 5.96
C GLU A 39 1.70 5.78 7.32
N VAL A 40 1.76 6.68 8.31
CA VAL A 40 2.11 6.31 9.70
C VAL A 40 1.13 5.28 10.25
N ARG A 41 -0.18 5.45 9.99
CA ARG A 41 -1.20 4.50 10.44
C ARG A 41 -1.03 3.13 9.79
N TYR A 42 -0.79 3.09 8.48
CA TYR A 42 -0.59 1.83 7.74
C TYR A 42 0.68 1.13 8.21
N GLY A 43 1.82 1.83 8.26
CA GLY A 43 3.08 1.25 8.74
C GLY A 43 2.96 0.73 10.18
N ALA A 44 2.24 1.42 11.06
CA ALA A 44 1.99 0.91 12.40
C ALA A 44 1.15 -0.37 12.40
N ILE A 45 0.08 -0.43 11.61
CA ILE A 45 -0.78 -1.62 11.48
C ILE A 45 0.04 -2.79 10.92
N ASP A 46 0.88 -2.56 9.91
CA ASP A 46 1.71 -3.61 9.31
C ASP A 46 2.71 -4.18 10.32
N VAL A 47 3.34 -3.33 11.14
CA VAL A 47 4.21 -3.78 12.25
C VAL A 47 3.43 -4.62 13.26
N LEU A 48 2.23 -4.16 13.68
CA LEU A 48 1.42 -4.86 14.67
C LEU A 48 0.99 -6.24 14.16
N LEU A 49 0.47 -6.31 12.93
CA LEU A 49 0.03 -7.56 12.32
C LEU A 49 1.23 -8.49 12.04
N GLY A 50 2.38 -7.94 11.64
CA GLY A 50 3.62 -8.69 11.46
C GLY A 50 4.15 -9.33 12.74
N ASP A 51 3.95 -8.71 13.90
CA ASP A 51 4.27 -9.27 15.24
C ASP A 51 3.13 -10.16 15.79
N GLY A 52 2.04 -10.37 15.04
CA GLY A 52 0.91 -11.19 15.45
C GLY A 52 0.04 -10.56 16.52
N VAL A 53 0.03 -9.23 16.65
CA VAL A 53 -0.80 -8.50 17.61
C VAL A 53 -2.25 -8.50 17.14
N GLU A 54 -3.15 -9.05 17.95
CA GLU A 54 -4.59 -8.93 17.74
C GLU A 54 -5.06 -7.54 18.16
N ILE A 55 -5.58 -6.77 17.21
CA ILE A 55 -6.02 -5.38 17.40
C ILE A 55 -7.52 -5.35 17.68
N LEU A 56 -7.92 -4.71 18.78
CA LEU A 56 -9.33 -4.43 19.09
C LEU A 56 -9.76 -3.08 18.49
N GLU A 57 -8.98 -2.05 18.79
CA GLU A 57 -9.16 -0.71 18.23
C GLU A 57 -7.92 -0.34 17.43
N ALA A 58 -8.11 -0.18 16.11
CA ALA A 58 -7.03 0.21 15.22
C ALA A 58 -6.44 1.57 15.62
N PRO A 59 -5.11 1.77 15.48
CA PRO A 59 -4.48 3.03 15.85
C PRO A 59 -5.14 4.24 15.17
N ALA A 60 -5.68 5.16 15.95
CA ALA A 60 -6.20 6.43 15.47
C ALA A 60 -5.09 7.48 15.57
N CYS A 61 -4.74 8.12 14.45
CA CYS A 61 -3.62 9.05 14.38
C CYS A 61 -4.07 10.51 14.41
N VAL A 62 -3.31 11.34 15.12
CA VAL A 62 -3.45 12.80 15.15
C VAL A 62 -2.11 13.42 14.75
N ALA A 63 -2.15 14.49 13.96
CA ALA A 63 -0.98 15.27 13.59
C ALA A 63 -0.94 16.60 14.33
N SER A 64 0.26 17.00 14.75
CA SER A 64 0.55 18.32 15.32
C SER A 64 1.80 18.88 14.64
N GLY A 65 1.61 19.76 13.66
CA GLY A 65 2.66 20.08 12.70
C GLY A 65 3.07 18.82 11.93
N ASP A 66 4.37 18.54 11.89
CA ASP A 66 4.90 17.33 11.26
C ASP A 66 4.86 16.10 12.17
N ALA A 67 4.65 16.26 13.48
CA ALA A 67 4.63 15.13 14.41
C ALA A 67 3.30 14.38 14.30
N VAL A 68 3.37 13.05 14.30
CA VAL A 68 2.19 12.16 14.27
C VAL A 68 2.24 11.22 15.45
N THR A 69 1.13 11.14 16.19
CA THR A 69 0.95 10.17 17.28
C THR A 69 -0.30 9.37 17.01
N CYS A 70 -0.24 8.05 17.23
CA CYS A 70 -1.42 7.19 17.13
C CYS A 70 -1.59 6.35 18.38
N GLU A 71 -2.85 6.17 18.77
CA GLU A 71 -3.23 5.35 19.92
C GLU A 71 -4.32 4.35 19.53
N GLY A 72 -4.29 3.17 20.14
CA GLY A 72 -5.27 2.11 19.96
C GLY A 72 -5.18 1.08 21.08
N THR A 73 -5.89 -0.04 20.94
CA THR A 73 -5.91 -1.11 21.95
C THR A 73 -5.85 -2.49 21.32
N THR A 74 -5.15 -3.42 21.98
CA THR A 74 -5.12 -4.84 21.60
C THR A 74 -6.39 -5.56 22.09
N ALA A 75 -6.67 -6.76 21.55
CA ALA A 75 -7.75 -7.62 22.04
C ALA A 75 -7.58 -8.02 23.52
N ALA A 76 -6.35 -7.99 24.03
CA ALA A 76 -6.04 -8.21 25.45
C ALA A 76 -6.22 -6.95 26.32
N GLY A 77 -6.58 -5.80 25.73
CA GLY A 77 -6.75 -4.53 26.42
C GLY A 77 -5.45 -3.75 26.66
N GLU A 78 -4.36 -4.13 26.01
CA GLU A 78 -3.09 -3.40 26.13
C GLU A 78 -3.09 -2.17 25.21
N THR A 79 -2.50 -1.07 25.69
CA THR A 79 -2.35 0.15 24.89
C THR A 79 -1.39 -0.07 23.74
N ILE A 80 -1.80 0.34 22.55
CA ILE A 80 -0.92 0.52 21.39
C ILE A 80 -0.54 2.00 21.32
N ALA A 81 0.76 2.30 21.26
CA ALA A 81 1.27 3.66 21.12
C ALA A 81 2.25 3.75 19.95
N VAL A 82 2.03 4.75 19.09
CA VAL A 82 2.82 4.98 17.88
C VAL A 82 3.26 6.43 17.85
N VAL A 83 4.54 6.64 17.53
CA VAL A 83 5.09 7.98 17.28
C VAL A 83 5.84 8.00 15.96
N SER A 84 5.61 9.05 15.16
CA SER A 84 6.29 9.28 13.89
C SER A 84 6.20 10.75 13.44
N SER A 85 6.43 10.98 12.16
CA SER A 85 6.23 12.29 11.51
C SER A 85 5.78 12.14 10.06
N THR A 86 5.30 13.23 9.45
CA THR A 86 4.96 13.31 8.00
C THR A 86 6.15 13.64 7.11
N ARG A 87 7.37 13.73 7.67
CA ARG A 87 8.59 14.06 6.92
C ARG A 87 9.06 12.88 6.07
N ALA A 88 9.79 13.15 4.98
CA ALA A 88 10.31 12.11 4.09
C ALA A 88 11.31 11.14 4.77
N ASP A 89 12.00 11.59 5.82
CA ASP A 89 12.93 10.80 6.64
C ASP A 89 12.29 10.23 7.92
N ALA A 90 10.95 10.14 7.95
CA ALA A 90 10.20 9.73 9.13
C ALA A 90 10.70 8.41 9.73
N GLN A 91 10.88 8.44 11.05
CA GLN A 91 11.05 7.25 11.86
C GLN A 91 9.70 6.84 12.43
N LEU A 92 9.47 5.54 12.52
CA LEU A 92 8.30 4.94 13.13
C LEU A 92 8.73 4.21 14.39
N GLU A 93 8.08 4.49 15.50
CA GLU A 93 8.17 3.72 16.73
C GLU A 93 6.80 3.16 17.07
N VAL A 94 6.72 1.84 17.29
CA VAL A 94 5.48 1.13 17.64
C VAL A 94 5.69 0.38 18.95
N LYS A 95 4.78 0.60 19.90
CA LYS A 95 4.78 -0.04 21.21
C LYS A 95 3.44 -0.70 21.52
N VAL A 96 3.51 -1.80 22.26
CA VAL A 96 2.37 -2.38 22.98
C VAL A 96 2.73 -2.42 24.46
N ALA A 97 1.90 -1.78 25.29
CA ALA A 97 2.22 -1.47 26.69
C ALA A 97 3.62 -0.81 26.82
N THR A 98 4.61 -1.52 27.36
CA THR A 98 6.00 -1.03 27.50
C THR A 98 6.97 -1.65 26.50
N ARG A 99 6.53 -2.62 25.69
CA ARG A 99 7.36 -3.35 24.74
C ARG A 99 7.44 -2.60 23.41
N VAL A 100 8.66 -2.30 22.97
CA VAL A 100 8.91 -1.76 21.62
C VAL A 100 8.88 -2.91 20.63
N LEU A 101 7.98 -2.84 19.65
CA LEU A 101 7.89 -3.81 18.55
C LEU A 101 8.77 -3.41 17.38
N TYR A 102 8.82 -2.10 17.11
CA TYR A 102 9.61 -1.53 16.03
C TYR A 102 10.11 -0.15 16.39
N SER A 103 11.33 0.17 15.95
CA SER A 103 11.91 1.50 15.97
C SER A 103 12.87 1.59 14.79
N GLY A 104 12.51 2.38 13.78
CA GLY A 104 13.28 2.48 12.54
C GLY A 104 12.57 3.30 11.47
N SER A 105 13.03 3.22 10.23
CA SER A 105 12.45 4.00 9.12
C SER A 105 11.01 3.59 8.85
N LEU A 106 10.11 4.57 8.70
CA LEU A 106 8.74 4.34 8.22
C LEU A 106 8.76 3.78 6.79
N GLN A 107 9.59 4.35 5.92
CA GLN A 107 9.66 3.94 4.51
C GLN A 107 10.04 2.47 4.35
N THR A 108 10.92 1.94 5.20
CA THR A 108 11.28 0.52 5.16
C THR A 108 10.07 -0.39 5.40
N VAL A 109 9.18 -0.03 6.31
CA VAL A 109 7.95 -0.80 6.58
C VAL A 109 7.01 -0.73 5.39
N LEU A 110 6.78 0.47 4.85
CA LEU A 110 5.88 0.68 3.71
C LEU A 110 6.38 -0.04 2.44
N ASP A 111 7.68 -0.01 2.18
CA ASP A 111 8.29 -0.71 1.05
C ASP A 111 8.18 -2.22 1.17
N GLU A 112 8.25 -2.76 2.39
CA GLU A 112 8.09 -4.20 2.62
C GLU A 112 6.64 -4.63 2.38
N ALA A 113 5.67 -3.88 2.92
CA ALA A 113 4.25 -4.12 2.71
C ALA A 113 3.83 -4.03 1.22
N ALA A 114 4.50 -3.19 0.43
CA ALA A 114 4.24 -3.08 -1.01
C ALA A 114 4.72 -4.30 -1.83
N ARG A 115 5.53 -5.20 -1.24
CA ARG A 115 6.08 -6.39 -1.91
C ARG A 115 5.32 -7.68 -1.61
N SER A 116 4.53 -7.70 -0.54
CA SER A 116 3.74 -8.86 -0.06
C SER A 116 2.39 -8.97 -0.75
#